data_AF-A0A4D4KYJ0-F1
#
_entry.id   AF-A0A4D4KYJ0-F1
#
_cell.length_a   1.000
_cell.length_b   1.000
_cell.length_c   1.000
_cell.angle_alpha   90.00
_cell.angle_beta   90.00
_cell.angle_gamma   90.00
#
_symmetry.space_group_name_H-M   'P 1'
#
loop_
_entity.id
_entity.type
_entity.pdbx_description
1 polymer ?
#
loop_
_entity_poly.entity_id
_entity_poly.type
_entity_poly.pdbx_seq_one_letter_code
_entity_poly.pdbx_strand_id
1 'polypeptide(L)'
;MAGPILGHMAKGTNKRAARGRGAARGRSPEPVTASVDGGLAELVPDRDRPRGWTLLLDGKPQSHVDLDDPAYLDFEYQRRFGHVADLAAPPGRPLHVVHLGGGAFTLARYIAATRPRSTQQIIEIDAPLVQFVRRELPLDPGDRIRVRGADARAGLAKVPDGWADLIIADVFSGARTPAHLTSGEFLAEVRRALRPDGCYAANLADGPPLAHLKAQIATARAAFAEVCLTADPALLRGRRFGNAVLLAADRELPLAELTRRAAGDPHPARVEHGRALADFTGGAPPGHRRDRRTLPGPAARRLRLTGDRHGRSGSADVGRGPKGVLACARFRPFPTPDDMRLRRVRASAPDPELGFRPGPRTGAPPRAPGGASAPDLGPGFSLRPLSGASV
;
A
#
# COMPACT_ATOMS: atom_id res chain seq x y z
N MET A 1 22.99 53.32 -71.85
CA MET A 1 22.53 52.17 -71.03
C MET A 1 22.75 52.57 -69.57
N ALA A 2 21.78 53.24 -68.91
CA ALA A 2 20.58 52.67 -68.25
C ALA A 2 21.00 51.66 -67.15
N GLY A 3 20.80 51.85 -65.85
CA GLY A 3 20.02 52.79 -65.05
C GLY A 3 20.22 52.51 -63.53
N PRO A 4 19.37 52.99 -62.59
CA PRO A 4 19.78 54.09 -61.72
C PRO A 4 19.50 53.97 -60.19
N ILE A 5 20.07 54.96 -59.47
CA ILE A 5 19.49 55.83 -58.40
C ILE A 5 19.31 55.32 -56.95
N LEU A 6 20.04 56.04 -56.10
CA LEU A 6 19.91 56.23 -54.65
C LEU A 6 18.66 57.06 -54.32
N GLY A 7 17.85 56.65 -53.33
CA GLY A 7 16.72 57.44 -52.84
C GLY A 7 16.37 57.14 -51.39
N HIS A 8 16.68 58.08 -50.49
CA HIS A 8 16.17 58.17 -49.12
C HIS A 8 14.66 58.46 -49.11
N MET A 9 13.89 57.85 -48.19
CA MET A 9 12.73 58.49 -47.54
C MET A 9 12.35 57.80 -46.22
N ALA A 10 12.10 58.62 -45.22
CA ALA A 10 11.61 58.29 -43.88
C ALA A 10 10.10 57.96 -43.86
N LYS A 11 9.65 57.22 -42.84
CA LYS A 11 8.29 57.20 -42.20
C LYS A 11 8.36 56.17 -41.06
N GLY A 12 8.22 56.51 -39.79
CA GLY A 12 7.00 57.03 -39.18
C GLY A 12 6.34 55.92 -38.36
N THR A 13 6.86 55.61 -37.16
CA THR A 13 6.30 54.58 -36.26
C THR A 13 5.13 55.15 -35.48
N ASN A 14 3.91 54.67 -35.76
CA ASN A 14 2.70 55.06 -35.04
C ASN A 14 2.34 54.01 -33.97
N LYS A 15 2.24 54.48 -32.72
CA LYS A 15 1.70 53.74 -31.57
C LYS A 15 0.23 53.40 -31.83
N ARG A 16 -0.20 52.16 -31.53
CA ARG A 16 -1.54 51.90 -30.98
C ARG A 16 -1.66 50.50 -30.34
N ALA A 17 -2.09 50.54 -29.08
CA ALA A 17 -2.93 49.59 -28.36
C ALA A 17 -2.37 48.18 -28.04
N ALA A 18 -1.59 48.12 -26.96
CA ALA A 18 -1.59 46.96 -26.08
C ALA A 18 -2.96 46.83 -25.40
N ARG A 19 -3.80 45.90 -25.86
CA ARG A 19 -4.93 45.39 -25.10
C ARG A 19 -4.53 44.04 -24.50
N GLY A 20 -4.46 44.02 -23.17
CA GLY A 20 -4.13 42.84 -22.39
C GLY A 20 -5.07 41.69 -22.70
N ARG A 21 -4.49 40.58 -23.15
CA ARG A 21 -5.10 39.27 -22.99
C ARG A 21 -4.91 38.92 -21.52
N GLY A 22 -5.95 39.16 -20.72
CA GLY A 22 -6.02 38.61 -19.37
C GLY A 22 -5.76 37.11 -19.47
N ALA A 23 -4.71 36.65 -18.80
CA ALA A 23 -4.48 35.24 -18.58
C ALA A 23 -5.76 34.68 -17.98
N ALA A 24 -6.45 33.81 -18.72
CA ALA A 24 -7.48 32.96 -18.15
C ALA A 24 -6.81 32.21 -17.00
N ARG A 25 -7.13 32.59 -15.76
CA ARG A 25 -6.77 31.81 -14.59
C ARG A 25 -7.42 30.45 -14.81
N GLY A 26 -6.61 29.47 -15.24
CA GLY A 26 -7.07 28.11 -15.43
C GLY A 26 -7.77 27.67 -14.15
N ARG A 27 -9.03 27.27 -14.27
CA ARG A 27 -9.80 26.73 -13.14
C ARG A 27 -8.99 25.57 -12.60
N SER A 28 -8.61 25.62 -11.31
CA SER A 28 -8.00 24.47 -10.66
C SER A 28 -8.91 23.27 -10.87
N PRO A 29 -8.35 22.07 -11.14
CA PRO A 29 -9.18 20.88 -11.29
C PRO A 29 -10.10 20.74 -10.07
N GLU A 30 -11.31 20.23 -10.27
CA GLU A 30 -12.23 19.97 -9.17
C GLU A 30 -12.12 18.49 -8.76
N PRO A 31 -12.34 18.17 -7.48
CA PRO A 31 -12.43 16.78 -7.06
C PRO A 31 -13.50 16.03 -7.86
N VAL A 32 -13.19 14.80 -8.27
CA VAL A 32 -14.13 13.91 -8.95
C VAL A 32 -14.37 12.67 -8.11
N THR A 33 -15.61 12.18 -8.09
CA THR A 33 -16.01 11.04 -7.24
C THR A 33 -16.72 9.96 -8.04
N ALA A 34 -16.66 8.73 -7.55
CA ALA A 34 -17.42 7.60 -8.05
C ALA A 34 -17.69 6.58 -6.95
N SER A 35 -18.87 5.95 -6.97
CA SER A 35 -19.13 4.76 -6.16
C SER A 35 -18.41 3.57 -6.78
N VAL A 36 -17.66 2.85 -5.95
CA VAL A 36 -16.89 1.66 -6.33
C VAL A 36 -17.19 0.52 -5.35
N ASP A 37 -16.72 -0.70 -5.63
CA ASP A 37 -17.01 -1.84 -4.75
C ASP A 37 -16.38 -1.66 -3.36
N GLY A 38 -15.23 -0.99 -3.29
CA GLY A 38 -14.51 -0.64 -2.07
C GLY A 38 -15.05 0.58 -1.31
N GLY A 39 -16.15 1.22 -1.76
CA GLY A 39 -16.76 2.39 -1.10
C GLY A 39 -16.85 3.61 -2.01
N LEU A 40 -16.70 4.81 -1.44
CA LEU A 40 -16.65 6.05 -2.22
C LEU A 40 -15.21 6.36 -2.64
N ALA A 41 -14.95 6.33 -3.95
CA ALA A 41 -13.70 6.80 -4.52
C ALA A 41 -13.75 8.29 -4.82
N GLU A 42 -12.69 9.00 -4.46
CA GLU A 42 -12.50 10.42 -4.75
C GLU A 42 -11.09 10.66 -5.27
N LEU A 43 -10.96 11.43 -6.34
CA LEU A 43 -9.68 11.97 -6.80
C LEU A 43 -9.64 13.45 -6.45
N VAL A 44 -8.80 13.79 -5.47
CA VAL A 44 -8.58 15.16 -5.01
C VAL A 44 -7.35 15.73 -5.71
N PRO A 45 -7.46 16.87 -6.41
CA PRO A 45 -6.32 17.48 -7.08
C PRO A 45 -5.32 18.05 -6.08
N ASP A 46 -4.05 17.93 -6.42
CA ASP A 46 -2.94 18.50 -5.68
C ASP A 46 -2.85 20.01 -5.96
N ARG A 47 -2.59 20.79 -4.91
CA ARG A 47 -2.50 22.25 -5.00
C ARG A 47 -1.17 22.74 -5.55
N ASP A 48 -0.11 21.96 -5.31
CA ASP A 48 1.27 22.29 -5.64
C ASP A 48 1.72 21.58 -6.93
N ARG A 49 1.03 20.49 -7.32
CA ARG A 49 1.25 19.75 -8.57
C ARG A 49 0.02 19.86 -9.48
N PRO A 50 0.05 20.65 -10.58
CA PRO A 50 -1.12 20.90 -11.44
C PRO A 50 -1.78 19.65 -12.04
N ARG A 51 -1.01 18.56 -12.22
CA ARG A 51 -1.51 17.25 -12.66
C ARG A 51 -1.29 16.15 -11.63
N GLY A 52 -1.16 16.56 -10.37
CA GLY A 52 -1.13 15.71 -9.18
C GLY A 52 -2.55 15.40 -8.69
N TRP A 53 -2.79 14.15 -8.30
CA TRP A 53 -4.07 13.67 -7.79
C TRP A 53 -3.85 12.70 -6.64
N THR A 54 -4.61 12.87 -5.57
CA THR A 54 -4.69 11.90 -4.47
C THR A 54 -5.98 11.12 -4.60
N LEU A 55 -5.87 9.79 -4.68
CA LEU A 55 -7.00 8.87 -4.57
C LEU A 55 -7.35 8.65 -3.11
N LEU A 56 -8.59 8.90 -2.74
CA LEU A 56 -9.17 8.56 -1.44
C LEU A 56 -10.24 7.46 -1.66
N LEU A 57 -10.30 6.52 -0.73
CA LEU A 57 -11.40 5.57 -0.59
C LEU A 57 -12.04 5.79 0.79
N ASP A 58 -13.33 6.11 0.83
CA ASP A 58 -14.06 6.49 2.05
C ASP A 58 -13.32 7.56 2.87
N GLY A 59 -12.78 8.58 2.18
CA GLY A 59 -12.02 9.67 2.78
C GLY A 59 -10.62 9.29 3.27
N LYS A 60 -10.17 8.05 3.09
CA LYS A 60 -8.82 7.61 3.44
C LYS A 60 -7.90 7.70 2.22
N PRO A 61 -6.81 8.48 2.27
CA PRO A 61 -5.84 8.52 1.19
C PRO A 61 -5.24 7.13 0.92
N GLN A 62 -5.29 6.69 -0.33
CA GLN A 62 -4.76 5.41 -0.79
C GLN A 62 -3.49 5.57 -1.62
N SER A 63 -3.48 6.56 -2.51
CA SER A 63 -2.40 6.74 -3.49
C SER A 63 -2.31 8.19 -3.95
N HIS A 64 -1.13 8.62 -4.36
CA HIS A 64 -0.90 9.89 -5.06
C HIS A 64 -0.29 9.59 -6.43
N VAL A 65 -0.62 10.36 -7.44
CA VAL A 65 0.00 10.29 -8.75
C VAL A 65 0.18 11.69 -9.29
N ASP A 66 1.35 11.95 -9.88
CA ASP A 66 1.56 13.08 -10.77
C ASP A 66 1.68 12.57 -12.21
N LEU A 67 0.79 13.04 -13.08
CA LEU A 67 0.79 12.62 -14.49
C LEU A 67 1.90 13.29 -15.31
N ASP A 68 2.46 14.42 -14.86
CA ASP A 68 3.61 15.07 -15.50
C ASP A 68 4.94 14.54 -14.96
N ASP A 69 4.94 14.02 -13.73
CA ASP A 69 6.10 13.40 -13.09
C ASP A 69 5.74 12.03 -12.50
N PRO A 70 5.62 10.96 -13.32
CA PRO A 70 5.26 9.62 -12.84
C PRO A 70 6.31 9.00 -11.91
N ALA A 71 7.51 9.59 -11.82
CA ALA A 71 8.55 9.16 -10.89
C ALA A 71 8.33 9.72 -9.47
N TYR A 72 7.44 10.70 -9.30
CA TYR A 72 7.08 11.23 -8.00
C TYR A 72 6.21 10.27 -7.21
N LEU A 73 6.71 9.83 -6.05
CA LEU A 73 6.01 8.97 -5.11
C LEU A 73 5.84 9.72 -3.79
N ASP A 74 4.60 10.12 -3.47
CA ASP A 74 4.31 10.93 -2.28
C ASP A 74 4.20 10.11 -1.00
N PHE A 75 3.63 8.91 -1.09
CA PHE A 75 3.47 8.03 0.07
C PHE A 75 4.77 7.33 0.42
N GLU A 76 5.12 7.28 1.71
CA GLU A 76 6.35 6.66 2.20
C GLU A 76 6.50 5.20 1.76
N TYR A 77 5.43 4.42 1.84
CA TYR A 77 5.47 3.01 1.45
C TYR A 77 5.61 2.83 -0.07
N GLN A 78 5.04 3.74 -0.87
CA GLN A 78 5.22 3.74 -2.33
C GLN A 78 6.68 4.04 -2.68
N ARG A 79 7.31 5.03 -2.04
CA ARG A 79 8.77 5.28 -2.21
C ARG A 79 9.60 4.05 -1.92
N ARG A 80 9.28 3.32 -0.85
CA ARG A 80 9.97 2.06 -0.51
C ARG A 80 9.79 0.99 -1.60
N PHE A 81 8.60 0.85 -2.19
CA PHE A 81 8.42 -0.01 -3.36
C PHE A 81 9.19 0.50 -4.59
N GLY A 82 9.28 1.81 -4.79
CA GLY A 82 10.11 2.42 -5.82
C GLY A 82 11.57 2.00 -5.68
N HIS A 83 12.12 2.07 -4.46
CA HIS A 83 13.47 1.57 -4.17
C HIS A 83 13.61 0.07 -4.46
N VAL A 84 12.62 -0.75 -4.12
CA VAL A 84 12.63 -2.18 -4.46
C VAL A 84 12.64 -2.40 -5.97
N ALA A 85 11.79 -1.69 -6.71
CA ALA A 85 11.72 -1.79 -8.17
C ALA A 85 13.03 -1.32 -8.83
N ASP A 86 13.65 -0.26 -8.30
CA ASP A 86 14.94 0.24 -8.74
C ASP A 86 16.05 -0.80 -8.59
N LEU A 87 16.00 -1.58 -7.50
CA LEU A 87 17.00 -2.59 -7.15
C LEU A 87 16.69 -3.99 -7.69
N ALA A 88 15.53 -4.21 -8.31
CA ALA A 88 15.17 -5.49 -8.89
C ALA A 88 16.11 -5.87 -10.06
N ALA A 89 16.58 -4.88 -10.83
CA ALA A 89 17.56 -5.06 -11.90
C ALA A 89 18.37 -3.76 -12.12
N PRO A 90 19.45 -3.75 -12.95
CA PRO A 90 20.22 -2.54 -13.24
C PRO A 90 19.35 -1.38 -13.80
N PRO A 91 19.70 -0.11 -13.57
CA PRO A 91 18.91 1.05 -14.00
C PRO A 91 18.46 1.00 -15.47
N GLY A 92 17.20 1.35 -15.72
CA GLY A 92 16.60 1.36 -17.06
C GLY A 92 16.34 -0.03 -17.68
N ARG A 93 16.77 -1.14 -17.04
CA ARG A 93 16.46 -2.49 -17.53
C ARG A 93 14.98 -2.80 -17.31
N PRO A 94 14.25 -3.22 -18.37
CA PRO A 94 12.84 -3.54 -18.26
C PRO A 94 12.63 -4.73 -17.35
N LEU A 95 11.46 -4.76 -16.70
CA LEU A 95 11.02 -5.83 -15.81
C LEU A 95 9.71 -6.45 -16.31
N HIS A 96 9.46 -7.69 -15.90
CA HIS A 96 8.14 -8.28 -15.84
C HIS A 96 7.59 -8.14 -14.43
N VAL A 97 6.51 -7.36 -14.27
CA VAL A 97 5.98 -7.00 -12.95
C VAL A 97 4.53 -7.44 -12.80
N VAL A 98 4.21 -8.09 -11.69
CA VAL A 98 2.83 -8.35 -11.27
C VAL A 98 2.51 -7.45 -10.09
N HIS A 99 1.44 -6.66 -10.21
CA HIS A 99 0.89 -5.84 -9.14
C HIS A 99 -0.41 -6.50 -8.66
N LEU A 100 -0.44 -6.91 -7.40
CA LEU A 100 -1.61 -7.43 -6.72
C LEU A 100 -2.20 -6.27 -5.90
N GLY A 101 -3.30 -5.72 -6.38
CA GLY A 101 -3.78 -4.40 -5.99
C GLY A 101 -3.20 -3.31 -6.89
N GLY A 102 -3.99 -2.25 -7.14
CA GLY A 102 -3.65 -1.24 -8.13
C GLY A 102 -4.14 0.16 -7.86
N GLY A 103 -4.35 0.56 -6.59
CA GLY A 103 -4.82 1.88 -6.12
C GLY A 103 -5.14 2.91 -7.22
N ALA A 104 -4.12 3.63 -7.71
CA ALA A 104 -4.21 4.54 -8.86
C ALA A 104 -3.23 4.18 -10.00
N PHE A 105 -2.78 2.93 -10.03
CA PHE A 105 -1.69 2.41 -10.86
C PHE A 105 -0.35 3.14 -10.67
N THR A 106 -0.16 3.85 -9.55
CA THR A 106 1.03 4.68 -9.29
C THR A 106 2.33 3.91 -9.44
N LEU A 107 2.46 2.73 -8.81
CA LEU A 107 3.69 1.94 -8.93
C LEU A 107 3.92 1.43 -10.36
N ALA A 108 2.85 1.13 -11.11
CA ALA A 108 2.99 0.72 -12.49
C ALA A 108 3.46 1.88 -13.39
N ARG A 109 2.97 3.10 -13.15
CA ARG A 109 3.44 4.33 -13.82
C ARG A 109 4.90 4.63 -13.49
N TYR A 110 5.26 4.53 -12.22
CA TYR A 110 6.64 4.70 -11.77
C TYR A 110 7.59 3.75 -12.49
N ILE A 111 7.25 2.45 -12.54
CA ILE A 111 8.07 1.44 -13.21
C ILE A 111 8.12 1.68 -14.73
N ALA A 112 7.01 2.10 -15.35
CA ALA A 112 7.00 2.41 -16.77
C ALA A 112 7.93 3.59 -17.12
N ALA A 113 7.92 4.63 -16.28
CA ALA A 113 8.76 5.82 -16.46
C ALA A 113 10.25 5.55 -16.19
N THR A 114 10.56 4.84 -15.10
CA THR A 114 11.96 4.55 -14.70
C THR A 114 12.58 3.39 -15.47
N ARG A 115 11.75 2.49 -16.02
CA ARG A 115 12.15 1.26 -16.70
C ARG A 115 11.32 1.05 -17.98
N PRO A 116 11.54 1.87 -19.02
CA PRO A 116 10.76 1.79 -20.25
C PRO A 116 10.75 0.38 -20.86
N ARG A 117 9.60 -0.01 -21.45
CA ARG A 117 9.32 -1.34 -22.03
C ARG A 117 9.12 -2.47 -21.02
N SER A 118 9.05 -2.18 -19.72
CA SER A 118 8.61 -3.17 -18.71
C SER A 118 7.20 -3.68 -19.01
N THR A 119 7.00 -5.00 -18.96
CA THR A 119 5.69 -5.63 -19.14
C THR A 119 5.03 -5.80 -17.79
N GLN A 120 3.85 -5.23 -17.60
CA GLN A 120 3.22 -5.15 -16.28
C GLN A 120 1.80 -5.72 -16.31
N GLN A 121 1.45 -6.48 -15.27
CA GLN A 121 0.12 -7.03 -15.04
C GLN A 121 -0.41 -6.54 -13.70
N ILE A 122 -1.47 -5.74 -13.72
CA ILE A 122 -2.18 -5.30 -12.52
C ILE A 122 -3.41 -6.18 -12.34
N ILE A 123 -3.56 -6.76 -11.16
CA ILE A 123 -4.72 -7.55 -10.76
C ILE A 123 -5.41 -6.79 -9.63
N GLU A 124 -6.56 -6.20 -9.94
CA GLU A 124 -7.37 -5.42 -9.02
C GLU A 124 -8.77 -6.05 -8.95
N ILE A 125 -9.32 -6.19 -7.74
CA ILE A 125 -10.62 -6.82 -7.55
C ILE A 125 -11.77 -5.85 -7.85
N ASP A 126 -11.58 -4.56 -7.55
CA ASP A 126 -12.57 -3.52 -7.72
C ASP A 126 -12.59 -3.00 -9.18
N ALA A 127 -13.41 -3.65 -10.02
CA ALA A 127 -13.55 -3.28 -11.42
C ALA A 127 -14.10 -1.85 -11.60
N PRO A 128 -15.11 -1.38 -10.85
CA PRO A 128 -15.52 0.03 -10.86
C PRO A 128 -14.37 1.01 -10.59
N LEU A 129 -13.51 0.73 -9.60
CA LEU A 129 -12.35 1.56 -9.30
C LEU A 129 -11.36 1.60 -10.47
N VAL A 130 -11.10 0.46 -11.11
CA VAL A 130 -10.25 0.40 -12.31
C VAL A 130 -10.81 1.30 -13.42
N GLN A 131 -12.11 1.26 -13.67
CA GLN A 131 -12.74 2.09 -14.70
C GLN A 131 -12.69 3.57 -14.34
N PHE A 132 -12.92 3.90 -13.07
CA PHE A 132 -12.81 5.25 -12.56
C PHE A 132 -11.41 5.83 -12.77
N VAL A 133 -10.37 5.12 -12.29
CA VAL A 133 -8.98 5.54 -12.44
C VAL A 133 -8.60 5.65 -13.92
N ARG A 134 -8.97 4.69 -14.77
CA ARG A 134 -8.63 4.76 -16.21
C ARG A 134 -9.23 5.97 -16.92
N ARG A 135 -10.43 6.38 -16.52
CA ARG A 135 -11.14 7.50 -17.13
C ARG A 135 -10.55 8.84 -16.72
N GLU A 136 -10.31 9.03 -15.43
CA GLU A 136 -9.84 10.31 -14.89
C GLU A 136 -8.31 10.46 -14.95
N LEU A 137 -7.60 9.33 -14.84
CA LEU A 137 -6.14 9.24 -14.83
C LEU A 137 -5.73 8.20 -15.90
N PRO A 138 -5.76 8.53 -17.20
CA PRO A 138 -5.41 7.58 -18.24
C PRO A 138 -3.94 7.12 -18.12
N LEU A 139 -3.69 5.85 -18.45
CA LEU A 139 -2.34 5.32 -18.64
C LEU A 139 -1.83 5.75 -20.02
N ASP A 140 -0.51 5.87 -20.19
CA ASP A 140 0.07 6.10 -21.51
C ASP A 140 -0.16 4.86 -22.39
N PRO A 141 -0.74 4.99 -23.60
CA PRO A 141 -0.92 3.86 -24.51
C PRO A 141 0.36 3.13 -24.92
N GLY A 142 1.52 3.82 -24.84
CA GLY A 142 2.84 3.24 -25.06
C GLY A 142 3.33 2.34 -23.92
N ASP A 143 2.75 2.49 -22.72
CA ASP A 143 3.08 1.66 -21.57
C ASP A 143 2.52 0.25 -21.74
N ARG A 144 3.35 -0.76 -21.46
CA ARG A 144 2.96 -2.18 -21.56
C ARG A 144 2.25 -2.65 -20.30
N ILE A 145 1.20 -1.95 -19.89
CA ILE A 145 0.43 -2.21 -18.67
C ILE A 145 -0.92 -2.85 -19.02
N ARG A 146 -1.13 -4.07 -18.54
CA ARG A 146 -2.42 -4.77 -18.62
C ARG A 146 -3.08 -4.78 -17.25
N VAL A 147 -4.35 -4.38 -17.18
CA VAL A 147 -5.14 -4.39 -15.93
C VAL A 147 -6.23 -5.46 -16.06
N ARG A 148 -6.38 -6.28 -15.02
CA ARG A 148 -7.37 -7.36 -14.95
C ARG A 148 -8.21 -7.22 -13.69
N GLY A 149 -9.53 -7.22 -13.85
CA GLY A 149 -10.50 -7.32 -12.76
C GLY A 149 -10.55 -8.75 -12.21
N ALA A 150 -9.91 -9.04 -11.08
CA ALA A 150 -9.94 -10.35 -10.44
C ALA A 150 -9.44 -10.32 -8.99
N ASP A 151 -9.81 -11.33 -8.20
CA ASP A 151 -9.12 -11.62 -6.94
C ASP A 151 -7.62 -11.86 -7.18
N ALA A 152 -6.78 -11.29 -6.30
CA ALA A 152 -5.33 -11.33 -6.42
C ALA A 152 -4.76 -12.75 -6.54
N ARG A 153 -5.26 -13.70 -5.75
CA ARG A 153 -4.81 -15.10 -5.79
C ARG A 153 -5.27 -15.78 -7.07
N ALA A 154 -6.53 -15.60 -7.45
CA ALA A 154 -7.07 -16.17 -8.68
C ALA A 154 -6.38 -15.60 -9.94
N GLY A 155 -6.00 -14.32 -9.92
CA GLY A 155 -5.23 -13.68 -10.98
C GLY A 155 -3.78 -14.19 -11.03
N LEU A 156 -3.13 -14.33 -9.87
CA LEU A 156 -1.77 -14.85 -9.77
C LEU A 156 -1.64 -16.28 -10.29
N ALA A 157 -2.65 -17.13 -10.04
CA ALA A 157 -2.69 -18.51 -10.58
C ALA A 157 -2.69 -18.58 -12.11
N LYS A 158 -3.02 -17.47 -12.80
CA LYS A 158 -3.00 -17.37 -14.27
C LYS A 158 -1.68 -16.80 -14.81
N VAL A 159 -0.77 -16.37 -13.93
CA VAL A 159 0.57 -15.93 -14.32
C VAL A 159 1.43 -17.17 -14.58
N PRO A 160 2.14 -17.27 -15.72
CA PRO A 160 3.01 -18.41 -15.99
C PRO A 160 4.13 -18.56 -14.95
N ASP A 161 4.59 -19.80 -14.78
CA ASP A 161 5.73 -20.13 -13.93
C ASP A 161 6.98 -19.36 -14.41
N GLY A 162 7.77 -18.82 -13.47
CA GLY A 162 9.01 -18.13 -13.83
C GLY A 162 8.83 -16.89 -14.72
N TRP A 163 7.68 -16.23 -14.66
CA TRP A 163 7.40 -15.08 -15.53
C TRP A 163 7.85 -13.74 -14.94
N ALA A 164 7.67 -13.53 -13.64
CA ALA A 164 7.83 -12.22 -13.00
C ALA A 164 9.24 -12.02 -12.44
N ASP A 165 9.83 -10.86 -12.71
CA ASP A 165 11.03 -10.37 -12.00
C ASP A 165 10.66 -9.77 -10.64
N LEU A 166 9.48 -9.16 -10.55
CA LEU A 166 8.99 -8.51 -9.34
C LEU A 166 7.49 -8.76 -9.18
N ILE A 167 7.08 -9.21 -8.00
CA ILE A 167 5.67 -9.27 -7.60
C ILE A 167 5.47 -8.30 -6.44
N ILE A 168 4.57 -7.34 -6.61
CA ILE A 168 4.21 -6.34 -5.61
C ILE A 168 2.81 -6.66 -5.11
N ALA A 169 2.65 -6.88 -3.80
CA ALA A 169 1.37 -6.97 -3.14
C ALA A 169 1.07 -5.68 -2.35
N ASP A 170 0.15 -4.90 -2.87
CA ASP A 170 -0.32 -3.65 -2.28
C ASP A 170 -1.86 -3.66 -2.15
N VAL A 171 -2.35 -4.70 -1.45
CA VAL A 171 -3.78 -4.92 -1.25
C VAL A 171 -4.17 -4.35 0.11
N PHE A 172 -4.51 -3.06 0.14
CA PHE A 172 -5.03 -2.40 1.33
C PHE A 172 -6.56 -2.22 1.23
N SER A 173 -7.33 -3.13 1.85
CA SER A 173 -8.78 -2.95 2.00
C SER A 173 -9.10 -2.34 3.37
N GLY A 174 -9.01 -1.00 3.48
CA GLY A 174 -9.64 -0.17 4.52
C GLY A 174 -9.30 -0.40 6.01
N ALA A 175 -8.62 -1.50 6.34
CA ALA A 175 -8.13 -1.91 7.66
C ALA A 175 -7.37 -3.26 7.64
N ARG A 176 -7.51 -4.12 6.61
CA ARG A 176 -6.96 -5.51 6.62
C ARG A 176 -6.58 -6.04 5.25
N THR A 177 -5.52 -6.85 5.18
CA THR A 177 -5.21 -7.72 4.04
C THR A 177 -5.94 -9.06 4.21
N PRO A 178 -6.66 -9.58 3.20
CA PRO A 178 -7.38 -10.85 3.30
C PRO A 178 -6.49 -12.03 3.71
N ALA A 179 -7.00 -12.90 4.60
CA ALA A 179 -6.24 -14.03 5.18
C ALA A 179 -5.70 -15.03 4.12
N HIS A 180 -6.32 -15.08 2.94
CA HIS A 180 -5.87 -15.94 1.84
C HIS A 180 -4.71 -15.37 1.03
N LEU A 181 -4.35 -14.10 1.23
CA LEU A 181 -3.19 -13.43 0.63
C LEU A 181 -1.99 -13.35 1.59
N THR A 182 -2.12 -13.94 2.78
CA THR A 182 -1.17 -13.82 3.88
C THR A 182 -0.72 -15.19 4.40
N SER A 183 -1.02 -16.24 3.63
CA SER A 183 -0.78 -17.63 3.98
C SER A 183 0.42 -18.23 3.24
N GLY A 184 1.02 -19.29 3.80
CA GLY A 184 2.13 -20.00 3.14
C GLY A 184 1.78 -20.52 1.75
N GLU A 185 0.54 -20.96 1.53
CA GLU A 185 0.08 -21.42 0.21
C GLU A 185 0.02 -20.29 -0.82
N PHE A 186 -0.26 -19.05 -0.39
CA PHE A 186 -0.18 -17.90 -1.28
C PHE A 186 1.27 -17.59 -1.65
N LEU A 187 2.19 -17.64 -0.68
CA LEU A 187 3.61 -17.42 -0.98
C LEU A 187 4.19 -18.53 -1.87
N ALA A 188 3.69 -19.76 -1.80
CA ALA A 188 4.04 -20.81 -2.75
C ALA A 188 3.65 -20.46 -4.19
N GLU A 189 2.45 -19.88 -4.41
CA GLU A 189 2.04 -19.39 -5.73
C GLU A 189 2.86 -18.20 -6.20
N VAL A 190 3.23 -17.30 -5.28
CA VAL A 190 4.14 -16.18 -5.58
C VAL A 190 5.48 -16.72 -6.07
N ARG A 191 6.07 -17.68 -5.34
CA ARG A 191 7.33 -18.33 -5.73
C ARG A 191 7.26 -18.99 -7.09
N ARG A 192 6.18 -19.73 -7.39
CA ARG A 192 5.97 -20.36 -8.70
C ARG A 192 6.03 -19.34 -9.84
N ALA A 193 5.36 -18.20 -9.67
CA ALA A 193 5.28 -17.16 -10.70
C ALA A 193 6.57 -16.32 -10.81
N LEU A 194 7.41 -16.29 -9.77
CA LEU A 194 8.69 -15.58 -9.77
C LEU A 194 9.75 -16.33 -10.58
N ARG A 195 10.59 -15.57 -11.27
CA ARG A 195 11.87 -16.05 -11.80
C ARG A 195 12.81 -16.44 -10.65
N PRO A 196 13.82 -17.30 -10.89
CA PRO A 196 14.80 -17.65 -9.86
C PRO A 196 15.46 -16.45 -9.18
N ASP A 197 15.75 -15.39 -9.94
CA ASP A 197 16.35 -14.15 -9.42
C ASP A 197 15.32 -13.07 -9.05
N GLY A 198 14.02 -13.40 -9.10
CA GLY A 198 12.94 -12.46 -8.82
C GLY A 198 12.73 -12.19 -7.33
N CYS A 199 11.99 -11.15 -7.02
CA CYS A 199 11.64 -10.83 -5.63
C CYS A 199 10.15 -10.53 -5.43
N TYR A 200 9.68 -10.81 -4.22
CA TYR A 200 8.36 -10.49 -3.74
C TYR A 200 8.42 -9.33 -2.77
N ALA A 201 7.56 -8.34 -2.97
CA ALA A 201 7.42 -7.20 -2.08
C ALA A 201 5.97 -7.04 -1.62
N ALA A 202 5.76 -6.75 -0.34
CA ALA A 202 4.41 -6.64 0.25
C ALA A 202 4.29 -5.43 1.17
N ASN A 203 3.17 -4.71 1.05
CA ASN A 203 2.78 -3.65 1.97
C ASN A 203 2.03 -4.26 3.15
N LEU A 204 2.59 -4.14 4.34
CA LEU A 204 2.04 -4.70 5.57
C LEU A 204 1.70 -3.55 6.53
N ALA A 205 0.41 -3.36 6.77
CA ALA A 205 -0.08 -2.36 7.71
C ALA A 205 -0.44 -3.03 9.03
N ASP A 206 0.13 -2.56 10.13
CA ASP A 206 -0.17 -3.08 11.47
C ASP A 206 0.06 -2.02 12.54
N GLY A 207 -0.45 -2.30 13.73
CA GLY A 207 -0.21 -1.50 14.93
C GLY A 207 0.08 -2.38 16.13
N PRO A 208 0.45 -1.80 17.29
CA PRO A 208 0.78 -2.57 18.48
C PRO A 208 -0.36 -3.55 18.83
N PRO A 209 -0.07 -4.85 19.09
CA PRO A 209 1.23 -5.46 19.40
C PRO A 209 2.03 -6.02 18.20
N LEU A 210 1.70 -5.62 16.97
CA LEU A 210 2.35 -6.02 15.71
C LEU A 210 2.20 -7.52 15.38
N ALA A 211 1.12 -8.14 15.83
CA ALA A 211 0.91 -9.58 15.69
C ALA A 211 0.77 -9.99 14.21
N HIS A 212 0.10 -9.18 13.40
CA HIS A 212 -0.07 -9.47 11.98
C HIS A 212 1.26 -9.36 11.25
N LEU A 213 2.00 -8.28 11.49
CA LEU A 213 3.33 -8.05 10.91
C LEU A 213 4.29 -9.20 11.24
N LYS A 214 4.36 -9.62 12.52
CA LYS A 214 5.22 -10.73 12.95
C LYS A 214 4.85 -12.05 12.28
N ALA A 215 3.56 -12.36 12.17
CA ALA A 215 3.10 -13.57 11.50
C ALA A 215 3.46 -13.56 10.00
N GLN A 216 3.32 -12.42 9.32
CA GLN A 216 3.69 -12.30 7.90
C GLN A 216 5.19 -12.47 7.66
N ILE A 217 6.02 -11.91 8.53
CA ILE A 217 7.47 -12.12 8.45
C ILE A 217 7.80 -13.59 8.67
N ALA A 218 7.19 -14.26 9.64
CA ALA A 218 7.38 -15.69 9.87
C ALA A 218 6.99 -16.54 8.65
N THR A 219 5.84 -16.25 8.04
CA THR A 219 5.39 -16.92 6.80
C THR A 219 6.37 -16.68 5.65
N ALA A 220 6.84 -15.45 5.45
CA ALA A 220 7.81 -15.13 4.40
C ALA A 220 9.15 -15.85 4.62
N ARG A 221 9.65 -15.90 5.86
CA ARG A 221 10.90 -16.61 6.20
C ARG A 221 10.80 -18.12 6.07
N ALA A 222 9.59 -18.69 6.22
CA ALA A 222 9.36 -20.10 5.93
C ALA A 222 9.30 -20.38 4.41
N ALA A 223 8.97 -19.37 3.60
CA ALA A 223 8.80 -19.52 2.17
C ALA A 223 10.04 -19.13 1.37
N PHE A 224 10.87 -18.18 1.80
CA PHE A 224 12.00 -17.63 1.05
C PHE A 224 13.31 -17.72 1.83
N ALA A 225 14.42 -17.83 1.10
CA ALA A 225 15.76 -17.88 1.71
C ALA A 225 16.12 -16.56 2.40
N GLU A 226 15.86 -15.43 1.73
CA GLU A 226 16.20 -14.10 2.23
C GLU A 226 14.95 -13.24 2.41
N VAL A 227 14.87 -12.57 3.57
CA VAL A 227 13.76 -11.66 3.91
C VAL A 227 14.32 -10.44 4.65
N CYS A 228 13.87 -9.26 4.24
CA CYS A 228 14.07 -8.03 5.00
C CYS A 228 12.77 -7.23 5.14
N LEU A 229 12.75 -6.32 6.11
CA LEU A 229 11.62 -5.44 6.38
C LEU A 229 12.08 -3.99 6.41
N THR A 230 11.48 -3.15 5.56
CA THR A 230 11.70 -1.70 5.57
C THR A 230 10.55 -0.99 6.24
N ALA A 231 10.78 -0.36 7.39
CA ALA A 231 9.72 0.27 8.15
C ALA A 231 10.16 1.49 8.96
N ASP A 232 9.18 2.29 9.37
CA ASP A 232 9.41 3.42 10.27
C ASP A 232 9.91 2.94 11.66
N PRO A 233 10.91 3.62 12.26
CA PRO A 233 11.43 3.21 13.56
C PRO A 233 10.40 3.21 14.71
N ALA A 234 9.39 4.08 14.69
CA ALA A 234 8.34 4.10 15.71
C ALA A 234 7.35 2.94 15.52
N LEU A 235 7.09 2.51 14.28
CA LEU A 235 6.35 1.27 14.00
C LEU A 235 7.12 0.06 14.53
N LEU A 236 8.41 -0.08 14.23
CA LEU A 236 9.24 -1.20 14.69
C LEU A 236 9.32 -1.30 16.22
N ARG A 237 9.22 -0.16 16.93
CA ARG A 237 9.16 -0.11 18.40
C ARG A 237 7.75 -0.31 18.96
N GLY A 238 6.74 -0.59 18.13
CA GLY A 238 5.36 -0.74 18.56
C GLY A 238 4.78 0.52 19.21
N ARG A 239 5.17 1.72 18.73
CA ARG A 239 4.68 3.00 19.26
C ARG A 239 3.55 3.61 18.43
N ARG A 240 3.36 3.16 17.19
CA ARG A 240 2.30 3.65 16.30
C ARG A 240 1.83 2.57 15.32
N PHE A 241 0.63 2.77 14.77
CA PHE A 241 0.21 2.09 13.56
C PHE A 241 0.97 2.65 12.35
N GLY A 242 1.30 1.81 11.39
CA GLY A 242 1.99 2.23 10.18
C GLY A 242 2.17 1.10 9.17
N ASN A 243 2.83 1.46 8.06
CA ASN A 243 3.14 0.54 6.98
C ASN A 243 4.61 0.10 7.05
N ALA A 244 4.83 -1.18 6.81
CA ALA A 244 6.12 -1.80 6.59
C ALA A 244 6.13 -2.45 5.20
N VAL A 245 7.26 -2.36 4.50
CA VAL A 245 7.46 -3.06 3.23
C VAL A 245 8.32 -4.28 3.49
N LEU A 246 7.73 -5.45 3.33
CA LEU A 246 8.44 -6.73 3.35
C LEU A 246 9.02 -7.00 1.97
N LEU A 247 10.27 -7.45 1.91
CA LEU A 247 10.93 -7.90 0.70
C LEU A 247 11.47 -9.31 0.94
N ALA A 248 11.20 -10.22 0.01
CA ALA A 248 11.63 -11.61 0.08
C ALA A 248 12.13 -12.13 -1.28
N ALA A 249 13.18 -12.96 -1.27
CA ALA A 249 13.77 -13.55 -2.47
C ALA A 249 14.53 -14.84 -2.13
N ASP A 250 14.89 -15.63 -3.16
CA ASP A 250 15.79 -16.78 -3.04
C ASP A 250 17.26 -16.45 -3.36
N ARG A 251 17.53 -15.17 -3.60
CA ARG A 251 18.87 -14.62 -3.82
C ARG A 251 19.23 -13.63 -2.72
N GLU A 252 20.50 -13.32 -2.62
CA GLU A 252 20.99 -12.25 -1.75
C GLU A 252 20.26 -10.93 -2.04
N LEU A 253 19.73 -10.31 -0.99
CA LEU A 253 19.04 -9.03 -1.08
C LEU A 253 20.05 -7.87 -1.11
N PRO A 254 19.79 -6.79 -1.87
CA PRO A 254 20.67 -5.62 -1.95
C PRO A 254 20.55 -4.71 -0.71
N LEU A 255 20.81 -5.28 0.48
CA LEU A 255 20.51 -4.68 1.78
C LEU A 255 21.24 -3.36 2.03
N ALA A 256 22.52 -3.26 1.65
CA ALA A 256 23.31 -2.05 1.84
C ALA A 256 22.72 -0.87 1.06
N GLU A 257 22.35 -1.11 -0.20
CA GLU A 257 21.77 -0.12 -1.09
C GLU A 257 20.35 0.26 -0.65
N LEU A 258 19.52 -0.73 -0.31
CA LEU A 258 18.17 -0.50 0.21
C LEU A 258 18.19 0.32 1.50
N THR A 259 19.13 0.03 2.40
CA THR A 259 19.34 0.79 3.65
C THR A 259 19.72 2.23 3.37
N ARG A 260 20.67 2.46 2.44
CA ARG A 260 21.09 3.82 2.08
C ARG A 260 19.91 4.64 1.53
N ARG A 261 19.12 4.05 0.62
CA ARG A 261 17.94 4.69 0.03
C ARG A 261 16.86 4.98 1.06
N ALA A 262 16.51 3.99 1.89
CA ALA A 262 15.51 4.12 2.94
C ALA A 262 15.89 5.18 3.99
N ALA A 263 17.19 5.33 4.30
CA ALA A 263 17.68 6.37 5.21
C ALA A 263 17.70 7.77 4.59
N GLY A 264 17.79 7.86 3.25
CA GLY A 264 17.79 9.12 2.50
C GLY A 264 16.40 9.65 2.15
N ASP A 265 15.34 8.89 2.41
CA ASP A 265 13.96 9.33 2.19
C ASP A 265 13.60 10.54 3.08
N PRO A 266 12.67 11.41 2.66
CA PRO A 266 12.16 12.50 3.51
C PRO A 266 11.64 12.03 4.88
N HIS A 267 11.16 10.77 4.92
CA HIS A 267 10.77 10.07 6.14
C HIS A 267 11.63 8.80 6.28
N PRO A 268 12.78 8.90 6.98
CA PRO A 268 13.74 7.81 7.03
C PRO A 268 13.16 6.51 7.62
N ALA A 269 13.45 5.40 6.97
CA ALA A 269 13.08 4.07 7.42
C ALA A 269 14.30 3.23 7.80
N ARG A 270 14.08 2.18 8.60
CA ARG A 270 15.09 1.15 8.90
C ARG A 270 14.81 -0.10 8.10
N VAL A 271 15.90 -0.79 7.72
CA VAL A 271 15.86 -2.10 7.08
C VAL A 271 16.31 -3.12 8.12
N GLU A 272 15.39 -3.98 8.55
CA GLU A 272 15.66 -5.08 9.48
C GLU A 272 15.79 -6.39 8.69
N HIS A 273 16.84 -7.16 8.93
CA HIS A 273 17.11 -8.44 8.27
C HIS A 273 17.86 -9.41 9.20
N GLY A 274 18.03 -10.66 8.77
CA GLY A 274 18.80 -11.67 9.51
C GLY A 274 18.34 -11.84 10.97
N ARG A 275 19.29 -11.80 11.91
CA ARG A 275 19.02 -12.00 13.35
C ARG A 275 18.10 -10.94 13.93
N ALA A 276 18.28 -9.66 13.57
CA ALA A 276 17.44 -8.58 14.10
C ALA A 276 15.97 -8.77 13.72
N LEU A 277 15.71 -9.18 12.47
CA LEU A 277 14.37 -9.52 12.00
C LEU A 277 13.82 -10.78 12.70
N ALA A 278 14.65 -11.79 12.92
CA ALA A 278 14.25 -13.01 13.65
C ALA A 278 13.85 -12.69 15.10
N ASP A 279 14.67 -11.91 15.81
CA ASP A 279 14.40 -11.49 17.18
C ASP A 279 13.12 -10.65 17.27
N PHE A 280 12.88 -9.77 16.27
CA PHE A 280 11.64 -8.99 16.16
C PHE A 280 10.39 -9.88 16.05
N THR A 281 10.45 -10.99 15.31
CA THR A 281 9.32 -11.92 15.21
C THR A 281 9.00 -12.65 16.50
N GLY A 282 9.97 -12.78 17.42
CA GLY A 282 9.76 -13.37 18.75
C GLY A 282 9.16 -14.79 18.73
N GLY A 283 9.42 -15.57 17.67
CA GLY A 283 8.90 -16.93 17.51
C GLY A 283 7.44 -17.02 17.05
N ALA A 284 6.86 -15.95 16.49
CA ALA A 284 5.52 -15.99 15.91
C ALA A 284 5.38 -17.12 14.87
N PRO A 285 4.31 -17.93 14.91
CA PRO A 285 4.13 -19.00 13.94
C PRO A 285 3.76 -18.43 12.55
N PRO A 286 4.17 -19.10 11.45
CA PRO A 286 3.64 -18.81 10.12
C PRO A 286 2.10 -18.87 10.09
N GLY A 287 1.49 -17.98 9.33
CA GLY A 287 0.05 -18.01 9.09
C GLY A 287 -0.34 -19.09 8.07
N HIS A 288 -1.31 -19.95 8.42
CA HIS A 288 -1.93 -20.89 7.49
C HIS A 288 -3.31 -20.43 7.06
N ARG A 289 -3.78 -20.85 5.88
CA ARG A 289 -5.13 -20.52 5.38
C ARG A 289 -6.27 -20.90 6.36
N ARG A 290 -6.03 -21.90 7.21
CA ARG A 290 -6.98 -22.38 8.23
C ARG A 290 -7.07 -21.47 9.45
N ASP A 291 -6.10 -20.58 9.67
CA ASP A 291 -6.13 -19.60 10.75
C ASP A 291 -7.03 -18.41 10.38
N ARG A 292 -8.34 -18.65 10.35
CA ARG A 292 -9.37 -17.60 10.21
C ARG A 292 -9.51 -16.74 11.48
N ARG A 293 -8.40 -16.23 12.03
CA ARG A 293 -8.48 -15.22 13.09
C ARG A 293 -8.55 -13.84 12.46
N THR A 294 -9.77 -13.34 12.32
CA THR A 294 -10.03 -11.91 12.08
C THR A 294 -9.49 -11.13 13.28
N LEU A 295 -8.35 -10.45 13.12
CA LEU A 295 -7.82 -9.56 14.15
C LEU A 295 -8.59 -8.23 14.17
N PRO A 296 -8.78 -7.61 15.35
CA PRO A 296 -9.57 -6.40 15.48
C PRO A 296 -8.91 -5.23 14.73
N GLY A 297 -9.71 -4.48 13.96
CA GLY A 297 -9.27 -3.24 13.31
C GLY A 297 -9.13 -2.08 14.31
N PRO A 298 -8.59 -0.93 13.90
CA PRO A 298 -8.48 0.24 14.78
C PRO A 298 -9.87 0.65 15.28
N ALA A 299 -10.00 0.86 16.60
CA ALA A 299 -11.26 1.28 17.20
C ALA A 299 -11.66 2.66 16.65
N ALA A 300 -12.80 2.74 15.98
CA ALA A 300 -13.41 4.00 15.61
C ALA A 300 -13.76 4.79 16.88
N ARG A 301 -13.03 5.89 17.15
CA ARG A 301 -13.46 6.86 18.15
C ARG A 301 -14.73 7.53 17.63
N ARG A 302 -15.89 7.18 18.19
CA ARG A 302 -17.12 7.98 18.05
C ARG A 302 -16.83 9.38 18.61
N LEU A 303 -16.75 10.38 17.73
CA LEU A 303 -16.96 11.76 18.15
C LEU A 303 -18.40 11.85 18.65
N ARG A 304 -18.60 12.04 19.96
CA ARG A 304 -19.88 12.47 20.49
C ARG A 304 -20.02 13.94 20.13
N LEU A 305 -20.88 14.25 19.16
CA LEU A 305 -21.41 15.59 19.00
C LEU A 305 -22.37 15.84 20.16
N THR A 306 -21.91 16.50 21.21
CA THR A 306 -22.79 17.14 22.19
C THR A 306 -23.41 18.35 21.52
N GLY A 307 -24.66 18.20 21.08
CA GLY A 307 -25.46 19.31 20.62
C GLY A 307 -26.00 20.09 21.81
N ASP A 308 -25.38 21.22 22.12
CA ASP A 308 -26.00 22.23 22.97
C ASP A 308 -26.87 23.15 22.11
N ARG A 309 -28.18 22.96 22.23
CA ARG A 309 -29.16 24.00 21.90
C ARG A 309 -29.13 25.00 23.05
N HIS A 310 -28.86 26.27 22.78
CA HIS A 310 -29.45 27.41 23.49
C HIS A 310 -29.51 28.59 22.52
N GLY A 311 -30.72 29.07 22.25
CA GLY A 311 -30.95 30.28 21.47
C GLY A 311 -30.89 31.53 22.34
N ARG A 312 -30.58 32.67 21.72
CA ARG A 312 -31.42 33.89 21.67
C ARG A 312 -30.60 35.09 21.16
N SER A 313 -31.23 35.79 20.21
CA SER A 313 -31.25 37.25 19.95
C SER A 313 -30.01 38.11 20.28
N GLY A 314 -29.53 38.83 19.27
CA GLY A 314 -28.67 40.00 19.45
C GLY A 314 -28.29 40.66 18.13
N SER A 315 -28.97 41.77 17.83
CA SER A 315 -28.69 42.73 16.74
C SER A 315 -27.28 43.34 16.85
N ALA A 316 -26.57 43.49 15.73
CA ALA A 316 -25.70 44.65 15.45
C ALA A 316 -25.10 44.62 14.02
N ASP A 317 -25.59 45.57 13.21
CA ASP A 317 -24.84 46.61 12.49
C ASP A 317 -23.72 46.33 11.46
N VAL A 318 -23.76 47.16 10.42
CA VAL A 318 -22.95 47.17 9.20
C VAL A 318 -21.73 48.09 9.39
N GLY A 319 -20.53 47.62 9.06
CA GLY A 319 -19.31 48.45 9.03
C GLY A 319 -18.32 48.02 7.94
N ARG A 320 -17.98 48.95 7.05
CA ARG A 320 -17.06 48.80 5.89
C ARG A 320 -15.56 48.83 6.29
N GLY A 321 -14.80 47.82 5.82
CA GLY A 321 -13.40 47.82 5.30
C GLY A 321 -12.23 48.39 6.14
N PRO A 322 -10.95 48.36 5.66
CA PRO A 322 -10.34 47.57 4.58
C PRO A 322 -8.92 46.96 4.91
N LYS A 323 -8.40 46.12 3.99
CA LYS A 323 -6.97 45.78 3.69
C LYS A 323 -6.06 45.11 4.75
N GLY A 324 -5.56 43.91 4.39
CA GLY A 324 -4.12 43.67 4.23
C GLY A 324 -3.39 42.77 5.24
N VAL A 325 -2.54 41.90 4.69
CA VAL A 325 -1.42 41.13 5.30
C VAL A 325 -1.78 39.78 5.94
N LEU A 326 -1.54 38.69 5.20
CA LEU A 326 -1.50 37.32 5.73
C LEU A 326 -0.04 36.95 6.04
N ALA A 327 0.27 36.83 7.33
CA ALA A 327 1.55 36.36 7.83
C ALA A 327 1.58 34.82 7.88
N CYS A 328 2.75 34.26 7.57
CA CYS A 328 3.07 32.84 7.67
C CYS A 328 2.78 32.26 9.07
N ALA A 329 1.91 31.25 9.15
CA ALA A 329 1.75 30.46 10.36
C ALA A 329 2.76 29.29 10.35
N ARG A 330 3.88 29.48 11.06
CA ARG A 330 4.77 28.40 11.48
C ARG A 330 4.02 27.48 12.45
N PHE A 331 3.92 26.20 12.12
CA PHE A 331 3.47 25.15 13.04
C PHE A 331 4.43 25.07 14.25
N ARG A 332 3.90 25.20 15.47
CA ARG A 332 4.59 24.80 16.70
C ARG A 332 4.17 23.38 17.10
N PRO A 333 5.10 22.55 17.62
CA PRO A 333 4.78 21.18 18.04
C PRO A 333 4.00 21.16 19.37
N PHE A 334 3.10 20.17 19.50
CA PHE A 334 2.33 19.87 20.71
C PHE A 334 3.23 19.36 21.86
N PRO A 335 2.89 19.65 23.13
CA PRO A 335 3.65 19.21 24.30
C PRO A 335 3.44 17.72 24.63
N THR A 336 4.48 17.09 25.20
CA THR A 336 4.53 15.69 25.66
C THR A 336 3.91 15.50 27.06
N PRO A 337 3.45 14.29 27.40
CA PRO A 337 2.71 14.03 28.63
C PRO A 337 3.65 13.85 29.84
N ASP A 338 4.08 14.95 30.45
CA ASP A 338 4.67 14.96 31.81
C ASP A 338 3.98 15.94 32.78
N ASP A 339 2.94 16.66 32.35
CA ASP A 339 2.16 17.56 33.22
C ASP A 339 0.78 16.95 33.54
N MET A 340 0.72 16.07 34.54
CA MET A 340 -0.47 15.94 35.41
C MET A 340 -0.19 15.03 36.61
N ARG A 341 0.37 15.61 37.67
CA ARG A 341 0.30 15.06 39.02
C ARG A 341 -0.78 15.77 39.84
N LEU A 342 -1.50 14.96 40.61
CA LEU A 342 -2.29 15.25 41.81
C LEU A 342 -3.69 15.86 41.63
N ARG A 343 -4.71 15.03 41.89
CA ARG A 343 -5.70 15.27 42.97
C ARG A 343 -6.32 13.94 43.41
N ARG A 344 -6.09 13.60 44.69
CA ARG A 344 -6.75 12.54 45.46
C ARG A 344 -8.22 12.86 45.63
N VAL A 345 -9.10 11.86 45.49
CA VAL A 345 -10.31 11.72 46.31
C VAL A 345 -10.47 10.22 46.67
N ARG A 346 -10.67 9.96 47.96
CA ARG A 346 -10.92 8.65 48.59
C ARG A 346 -12.39 8.23 48.42
N ALA A 347 -12.64 6.94 48.25
CA ALA A 347 -13.73 6.15 48.86
C ALA A 347 -13.41 4.66 48.59
N SER A 348 -12.92 3.92 49.59
CA SER A 348 -13.66 3.05 50.53
C SER A 348 -13.95 1.65 49.95
N ALA A 349 -13.26 0.66 50.51
CA ALA A 349 -13.43 -0.77 50.27
C ALA A 349 -14.70 -1.33 50.96
N PRO A 350 -15.09 -2.57 50.59
CA PRO A 350 -15.14 -3.60 51.62
C PRO A 350 -14.41 -4.89 51.24
N ASP A 351 -14.02 -5.58 52.30
CA ASP A 351 -13.19 -6.79 52.41
C ASP A 351 -13.90 -8.10 51.99
N PRO A 352 -13.15 -9.23 51.90
CA PRO A 352 -13.53 -10.48 51.24
C PRO A 352 -14.15 -11.49 52.20
N GLU A 353 -14.93 -12.44 51.67
CA GLU A 353 -14.93 -13.85 52.14
C GLU A 353 -15.85 -14.74 51.29
N LEU A 354 -15.63 -16.06 51.41
CA LEU A 354 -16.30 -17.22 50.80
C LEU A 354 -15.66 -17.68 49.47
N GLY A 355 -15.00 -18.82 49.36
CA GLY A 355 -15.06 -20.01 50.22
C GLY A 355 -15.03 -21.23 49.30
N PHE A 356 -13.85 -21.81 49.15
CA PHE A 356 -13.59 -23.03 48.37
C PHE A 356 -14.17 -24.25 49.10
N ARG A 357 -14.98 -25.10 48.43
CA ARG A 357 -15.03 -26.56 48.69
C ARG A 357 -15.44 -27.36 47.43
N PRO A 358 -14.74 -28.46 47.11
CA PRO A 358 -15.09 -29.37 46.01
C PRO A 358 -15.93 -30.57 46.48
N GLY A 359 -16.69 -31.18 45.56
CA GLY A 359 -17.47 -32.41 45.74
C GLY A 359 -17.56 -33.22 44.42
N PRO A 360 -17.92 -34.52 44.46
CA PRO A 360 -17.04 -35.58 43.94
C PRO A 360 -17.34 -36.09 42.52
N ARG A 361 -16.34 -36.80 41.98
CA ARG A 361 -16.35 -37.60 40.75
C ARG A 361 -17.28 -38.81 40.86
N THR A 362 -18.13 -39.04 39.85
CA THR A 362 -18.58 -40.37 39.40
C THR A 362 -19.07 -40.29 37.96
N GLY A 363 -18.64 -41.21 37.08
CA GLY A 363 -19.27 -41.48 35.78
C GLY A 363 -18.30 -41.64 34.62
N ALA A 364 -17.87 -42.89 34.38
CA ALA A 364 -17.09 -43.33 33.21
C ALA A 364 -17.94 -43.34 31.91
N PRO A 365 -17.32 -43.46 30.71
CA PRO A 365 -17.94 -43.11 29.42
C PRO A 365 -18.63 -44.30 28.73
N PRO A 366 -19.57 -44.07 27.79
CA PRO A 366 -20.00 -45.12 26.88
C PRO A 366 -19.05 -45.25 25.68
N ARG A 367 -18.81 -46.51 25.34
CA ARG A 367 -17.98 -47.06 24.26
C ARG A 367 -18.54 -46.80 22.86
N ALA A 368 -17.63 -46.83 21.89
CA ALA A 368 -17.89 -47.00 20.46
C ALA A 368 -18.39 -48.42 20.11
N PRO A 369 -19.05 -48.59 18.95
CA PRO A 369 -18.95 -49.79 18.10
C PRO A 369 -17.91 -49.53 16.99
N GLY A 370 -16.87 -50.35 16.74
CA GLY A 370 -16.94 -51.71 16.17
C GLY A 370 -17.58 -51.64 14.77
N GLY A 371 -16.91 -51.80 13.62
CA GLY A 371 -15.83 -52.69 13.23
C GLY A 371 -16.36 -53.57 12.07
N ALA A 372 -15.87 -53.38 10.85
CA ALA A 372 -15.92 -54.35 9.74
C ALA A 372 -15.01 -53.83 8.60
N SER A 373 -13.84 -54.42 8.37
CA SER A 373 -13.58 -55.58 7.51
C SER A 373 -13.05 -55.14 6.13
N ALA A 374 -11.74 -55.28 5.96
CA ALA A 374 -11.12 -55.52 4.65
C ALA A 374 -11.49 -56.93 4.15
N PRO A 375 -11.29 -57.19 2.85
CA PRO A 375 -10.38 -58.28 2.54
C PRO A 375 -9.30 -57.87 1.54
N ASP A 376 -8.27 -58.70 1.62
CA ASP A 376 -6.94 -58.66 1.02
C ASP A 376 -6.91 -59.41 -0.33
N LEU A 377 -5.74 -59.40 -1.00
CA LEU A 377 -5.29 -60.17 -2.17
C LEU A 377 -5.71 -59.59 -3.55
N GLY A 378 -4.84 -59.32 -4.53
CA GLY A 378 -3.45 -59.69 -4.78
C GLY A 378 -3.01 -59.19 -6.17
N PRO A 379 -1.80 -59.54 -6.67
CA PRO A 379 -0.96 -58.67 -7.50
C PRO A 379 -0.93 -59.03 -9.00
N GLY A 380 -0.47 -58.11 -9.85
CA GLY A 380 0.15 -58.49 -11.13
C GLY A 380 0.11 -57.47 -12.27
N PHE A 381 1.19 -57.49 -13.07
CA PHE A 381 1.49 -56.75 -14.31
C PHE A 381 2.15 -55.36 -14.14
N SER A 382 3.48 -55.27 -14.07
CA SER A 382 4.53 -55.56 -15.08
C SER A 382 4.80 -54.36 -15.99
N LEU A 383 5.89 -53.67 -15.66
CA LEU A 383 6.65 -52.77 -16.53
C LEU A 383 7.30 -53.55 -17.68
N ARG A 384 7.29 -52.99 -18.89
CA ARG A 384 8.46 -52.98 -19.77
C ARG A 384 8.45 -51.76 -20.73
N PRO A 385 9.63 -51.30 -21.19
CA PRO A 385 9.86 -49.96 -21.77
C PRO A 385 10.36 -49.99 -23.24
N LEU A 386 10.82 -48.81 -23.73
CA LEU A 386 11.62 -48.52 -24.95
C LEU A 386 10.78 -48.40 -26.24
N SER A 387 11.01 -47.54 -27.23
CA SER A 387 11.96 -46.48 -27.63
C SER A 387 11.25 -45.73 -28.81
N GLY A 388 11.46 -44.48 -29.21
CA GLY A 388 12.69 -43.81 -29.60
C GLY A 388 12.48 -43.05 -30.93
N ALA A 389 13.13 -41.89 -31.06
CA ALA A 389 13.57 -41.19 -32.30
C ALA A 389 12.56 -40.58 -33.31
N SER A 390 12.65 -39.24 -33.40
CA SER A 390 12.93 -38.40 -34.59
C SER A 390 12.29 -38.73 -35.96
N VAL A 391 11.55 -37.78 -36.54
CA VAL A 391 11.95 -36.81 -37.61
C VAL A 391 10.99 -35.62 -37.52
#